data_AF-A0A1S0THP2-F1
#
_entry.id   AF-A0A1S0THP2-F1
#
_cell.length_a   1.000
_cell.length_b   1.000
_cell.length_c   1.000
_cell.angle_alpha   90.00
_cell.angle_beta   90.00
_cell.angle_gamma   90.00
#
_symmetry.space_group_name_H-M   'P 1'
#
loop_
_entity.id
_entity.type
_entity.pdbx_description
1 polymer ?
#
loop_
_entity_poly.entity_id
_entity_poly.type
_entity_poly.pdbx_seq_one_letter_code
_entity_poly.pdbx_strand_id
1 'polypeptide(L)'
;MLLMHWSDELAMSAQRHANRCDFRHSTDRINVGENIWAAPYSNYTEAVSRWFNEVYDSRCDCKHAYKHCCGHYVQVVWAETNLVGCGYAKCRNIWGTQNHGHRHIFVCHYNPQGNTVYVTRNGFFAIPAFTWAGDKPRCSDCPSNAPACSQGLCFAPSLSWKEVDPDLDANQLGQN
;
A
#
# COMPACT_ATOMS: atom_id res chain seq x y z
N MET A 1 3.31 8.41 -9.48
CA MET A 1 3.47 7.33 -8.49
C MET A 1 4.55 7.77 -7.53
N LEU A 2 4.21 7.98 -6.26
CA LEU A 2 5.19 8.36 -5.24
C LEU A 2 6.02 7.16 -4.82
N LEU A 3 7.28 7.42 -4.45
CA LEU A 3 8.11 6.46 -3.75
C LEU A 3 7.53 6.25 -2.34
N MET A 4 7.37 4.99 -1.95
CA MET A 4 6.83 4.62 -0.65
C MET A 4 7.96 4.52 0.38
N HIS A 5 7.73 5.08 1.57
CA HIS A 5 8.64 5.06 2.69
C HIS A 5 8.02 4.33 3.89
N TRP A 6 8.88 3.77 4.73
CA TRP A 6 8.44 3.16 5.99
C TRP A 6 8.05 4.22 7.02
N SER A 7 7.00 3.95 7.81
CA SER A 7 6.57 4.76 8.93
C SER A 7 6.42 3.89 10.19
N ASP A 8 7.23 4.18 11.21
CA ASP A 8 7.15 3.48 12.50
C ASP A 8 5.81 3.73 13.21
N GLU A 9 5.21 4.90 13.03
CA GLU A 9 3.88 5.21 13.56
C GLU A 9 2.82 4.29 12.98
N LEU A 10 2.80 4.15 11.65
CA LEU A 10 1.89 3.23 10.97
C LEU A 10 2.18 1.77 11.36
N ALA A 11 3.45 1.40 11.53
CA ALA A 11 3.83 0.05 11.92
C ALA A 11 3.35 -0.29 13.34
N MET A 12 3.50 0.65 14.29
CA MET A 12 2.96 0.51 15.64
C MET A 12 1.43 0.38 15.61
N SER A 13 0.75 1.15 14.78
CA SER A 13 -0.70 1.07 14.59
C SER A 13 -1.14 -0.28 14.02
N ALA A 14 -0.50 -0.73 12.93
CA ALA A 14 -0.77 -2.01 12.30
C ALA A 14 -0.48 -3.17 13.26
N GLN A 15 0.59 -3.09 14.05
CA GLN A 15 0.94 -4.11 15.05
C GLN A 15 -0.10 -4.18 16.18
N ARG A 16 -0.63 -3.04 16.64
CA ARG A 16 -1.74 -3.04 17.62
C ARG A 16 -2.95 -3.79 17.09
N HIS A 17 -3.29 -3.64 15.80
CA HIS A 17 -4.39 -4.38 15.20
C HIS A 17 -4.06 -5.87 15.01
N ALA A 18 -2.88 -6.19 14.48
CA ALA A 18 -2.43 -7.58 14.30
C ALA A 18 -2.51 -8.38 15.62
N ASN A 19 -2.11 -7.76 16.75
CA ASN A 19 -2.15 -8.38 18.08
C ASN A 19 -3.57 -8.71 18.58
N ARG A 20 -4.63 -8.12 17.98
CA ARG A 20 -6.02 -8.47 18.30
C ARG A 20 -6.46 -9.79 17.68
N CYS A 21 -5.68 -10.34 16.74
CA CYS A 21 -6.00 -11.59 16.04
C CYS A 21 -7.38 -11.54 15.36
N ASP A 22 -7.69 -10.43 14.70
CA ASP A 22 -8.97 -10.17 14.04
C ASP A 22 -8.75 -9.86 12.56
N PHE A 23 -9.32 -10.68 11.68
CA PHE A 23 -9.21 -10.51 10.22
C PHE A 23 -10.15 -9.43 9.66
N ARG A 24 -11.04 -8.88 10.48
CA ARG A 24 -11.79 -7.67 10.10
C ARG A 24 -10.87 -6.47 10.08
N HIS A 25 -11.20 -5.50 9.24
CA HIS A 25 -10.45 -4.25 9.19
C HIS A 25 -10.51 -3.50 10.52
N SER A 26 -9.38 -2.89 10.93
CA SER A 26 -9.33 -2.07 12.14
C SER A 26 -10.25 -0.84 12.04
N THR A 27 -10.80 -0.41 13.18
CA THR A 27 -11.81 0.67 13.27
C THR A 27 -11.26 1.94 13.91
N ASP A 28 -10.02 1.91 14.37
CA ASP A 28 -9.32 2.97 15.10
C ASP A 28 -8.39 3.81 14.20
N ARG A 29 -8.45 3.62 12.88
CA ARG A 29 -7.73 4.43 11.89
C ARG A 29 -8.52 5.68 11.53
N ILE A 30 -7.82 6.79 11.31
CA ILE A 30 -8.38 8.02 10.78
C ILE A 30 -7.60 8.38 9.51
N ASN A 31 -8.27 8.37 8.36
CA ASN A 31 -7.67 8.66 7.05
C ASN A 31 -6.47 7.77 6.65
N VAL A 32 -6.41 6.55 7.17
CA VAL A 32 -5.32 5.57 6.92
C VAL A 32 -5.90 4.31 6.29
N GLY A 33 -5.32 3.91 5.15
CA GLY A 33 -5.67 2.70 4.42
C GLY A 33 -5.17 1.45 5.13
N GLU A 34 -5.73 0.28 4.80
CA GLU A 34 -5.28 -0.99 5.38
C GLU A 34 -5.40 -2.12 4.36
N ASN A 35 -4.35 -2.93 4.28
CA ASN A 35 -4.43 -4.29 3.76
C ASN A 35 -4.22 -5.27 4.90
N ILE A 36 -4.97 -6.37 4.86
CA ILE A 36 -4.91 -7.43 5.87
C ILE A 36 -4.83 -8.80 5.20
N TRP A 37 -4.05 -9.69 5.79
CA TRP A 37 -3.86 -11.04 5.30
C TRP A 37 -3.78 -12.01 6.47
N ALA A 38 -4.37 -13.18 6.32
CA ALA A 38 -4.32 -14.24 7.32
C ALA A 38 -4.03 -15.60 6.67
N ALA A 39 -3.19 -16.41 7.31
CA ALA A 39 -2.79 -17.73 6.81
C ALA A 39 -2.55 -18.76 7.93
N PRO A 40 -2.58 -20.06 7.60
CA PRO A 40 -2.17 -21.11 8.51
C PRO A 40 -0.64 -21.22 8.66
N TYR A 41 0.14 -20.50 7.85
CA TYR A 41 1.62 -20.56 7.81
C TYR A 41 2.25 -19.17 8.01
N SER A 42 3.53 -19.14 8.40
CA SER A 42 4.22 -17.94 8.88
C SER A 42 4.81 -17.03 7.80
N ASN A 43 4.86 -17.47 6.54
CA ASN A 43 5.46 -16.70 5.46
C ASN A 43 4.57 -15.50 5.05
N TYR A 44 4.63 -14.42 5.81
CA TYR A 44 3.82 -13.22 5.58
C TYR A 44 4.25 -12.42 4.35
N THR A 45 5.46 -12.66 3.82
CA THR A 45 5.95 -11.95 2.62
C THR A 45 5.08 -12.24 1.39
N GLU A 46 4.42 -13.41 1.35
CA GLU A 46 3.43 -13.74 0.31
C GLU A 46 2.22 -12.81 0.29
N ALA A 47 1.91 -12.13 1.41
CA ALA A 47 0.75 -11.26 1.49
C ALA A 47 0.82 -10.15 0.44
N VAL A 48 1.98 -9.51 0.28
CA VAL A 48 2.17 -8.40 -0.68
C VAL A 48 1.98 -8.88 -2.12
N SER A 49 2.60 -10.01 -2.48
CA SER A 49 2.41 -10.61 -3.81
C SER A 49 0.96 -11.01 -4.06
N ARG A 50 0.27 -11.56 -3.05
CA ARG A 50 -1.15 -11.93 -3.16
C ARG A 50 -2.05 -10.73 -3.33
N TRP A 51 -1.83 -9.66 -2.57
CA TRP A 51 -2.56 -8.39 -2.72
C TRP A 51 -2.34 -7.81 -4.12
N PHE A 52 -1.09 -7.77 -4.60
CA PHE A 52 -0.80 -7.28 -5.95
C PHE A 52 -1.47 -8.12 -7.04
N ASN A 53 -1.47 -9.45 -6.89
CA ASN A 53 -2.00 -10.37 -7.88
C ASN A 53 -3.53 -10.32 -8.04
N GLU A 54 -4.28 -9.57 -7.22
CA GLU A 54 -5.70 -9.33 -7.46
C GLU A 54 -5.97 -8.65 -8.81
N VAL A 55 -4.97 -7.94 -9.38
CA VAL A 55 -5.03 -7.41 -10.74
C VAL A 55 -5.31 -8.48 -11.80
N TYR A 56 -4.90 -9.72 -11.52
CA TYR A 56 -5.06 -10.86 -12.44
C TYR A 56 -6.34 -11.66 -12.18
N ASP A 57 -7.20 -11.28 -11.23
CA ASP A 57 -8.50 -11.94 -11.07
C ASP A 57 -9.41 -11.59 -12.26
N SER A 58 -9.55 -12.55 -13.17
CA SER A 58 -10.37 -12.44 -14.39
C SER A 58 -11.85 -12.18 -14.10
N ARG A 59 -12.31 -12.41 -12.87
CA ARG A 59 -13.70 -12.15 -12.44
C ARG A 59 -13.92 -10.71 -11.96
N CYS A 60 -12.85 -9.98 -11.65
CA CYS A 60 -12.95 -8.65 -11.04
C CYS A 60 -12.75 -7.50 -12.06
N ASP A 61 -12.17 -7.77 -13.25
CA ASP A 61 -11.80 -6.76 -14.26
C ASP A 61 -11.06 -5.58 -13.61
N CYS A 62 -10.02 -5.89 -12.83
CA CYS A 62 -9.27 -4.88 -12.10
C CYS A 62 -8.41 -4.08 -13.04
N LYS A 63 -8.55 -2.75 -12.94
CA LYS A 63 -7.77 -1.81 -13.74
C LYS A 63 -6.95 -0.95 -12.82
N HIS A 64 -7.51 0.16 -12.39
CA HIS A 64 -6.76 1.18 -11.69
C HIS A 64 -7.65 1.97 -10.72
N ALA A 65 -8.81 1.42 -10.34
CA ALA A 65 -9.76 2.07 -9.44
C ALA A 65 -10.39 1.03 -8.53
N TYR A 66 -10.82 1.45 -7.35
CA TYR A 66 -11.34 0.56 -6.32
C TYR A 66 -12.50 -0.30 -6.80
N LYS A 67 -12.39 -1.60 -6.52
CA LYS A 67 -13.47 -2.59 -6.55
C LYS A 67 -13.32 -3.47 -5.33
N HIS A 68 -14.42 -3.94 -4.76
CA HIS A 68 -14.39 -4.80 -3.58
C HIS A 68 -13.48 -6.04 -3.75
N CYS A 69 -13.42 -6.62 -4.95
CA CYS A 69 -12.63 -7.81 -5.25
C CYS A 69 -11.14 -7.55 -5.56
N CYS A 70 -10.68 -6.29 -5.61
CA CYS A 70 -9.24 -5.98 -5.75
C CYS A 70 -8.78 -4.75 -4.97
N GLY A 71 -9.42 -4.49 -3.84
CA GLY A 71 -9.07 -3.36 -2.98
C GLY A 71 -7.63 -3.42 -2.49
N HIS A 72 -7.06 -4.62 -2.30
CA HIS A 72 -5.68 -4.72 -1.82
C HIS A 72 -4.68 -4.33 -2.90
N TYR A 73 -4.87 -4.80 -4.14
CA TYR A 73 -4.08 -4.37 -5.28
C TYR A 73 -4.13 -2.85 -5.45
N VAL A 74 -5.34 -2.29 -5.49
CA VAL A 74 -5.56 -0.85 -5.73
C VAL A 74 -4.87 0.00 -4.65
N GLN A 75 -4.86 -0.44 -3.39
CA GLN A 75 -4.09 0.23 -2.33
C GLN A 75 -2.57 0.10 -2.52
N VAL A 76 -2.07 -1.07 -2.94
CA VAL A 76 -0.63 -1.28 -3.20
C VAL A 76 -0.10 -0.33 -4.28
N VAL A 77 -0.92 -0.06 -5.30
CA VAL A 77 -0.54 0.81 -6.44
C VAL A 77 -1.13 2.22 -6.35
N TRP A 78 -1.52 2.67 -5.15
CA TRP A 78 -2.10 4.01 -4.97
C TRP A 78 -1.01 5.08 -5.10
N ALA A 79 -1.09 5.90 -6.15
CA ALA A 79 -0.04 6.82 -6.56
C ALA A 79 0.31 7.90 -5.55
N GLU A 80 -0.65 8.28 -4.71
CA GLU A 80 -0.48 9.30 -3.67
C GLU A 80 -0.08 8.71 -2.30
N THR A 81 -0.23 7.40 -2.10
CA THR A 81 0.19 6.75 -0.86
C THR A 81 1.70 6.62 -0.86
N ASN A 82 2.36 7.31 0.07
CA ASN A 82 3.83 7.33 0.17
C ASN A 82 4.36 6.88 1.53
N LEU A 83 3.51 6.52 2.48
CA LEU A 83 3.90 5.94 3.76
C LEU A 83 3.22 4.59 3.96
N VAL A 84 3.99 3.63 4.46
CA VAL A 84 3.51 2.30 4.87
C VAL A 84 4.13 1.89 6.19
N GLY A 85 3.36 1.20 7.03
CA GLY A 85 3.88 0.50 8.19
C GLY A 85 3.07 -0.75 8.44
N CYS A 86 3.75 -1.85 8.75
CA CYS A 86 3.12 -3.16 8.86
C CYS A 86 3.38 -3.81 10.23
N GLY A 87 2.45 -4.65 10.64
CA GLY A 87 2.50 -5.45 11.86
C GLY A 87 2.15 -6.91 11.58
N TYR A 88 2.72 -7.81 12.37
CA TYR A 88 2.55 -9.25 12.23
C TYR A 88 2.30 -9.88 13.60
N ALA A 89 1.37 -10.82 13.67
CA ALA A 89 1.14 -11.60 14.88
C ALA A 89 0.91 -13.08 14.57
N LYS A 90 1.46 -13.93 15.45
CA LYS A 90 1.09 -15.33 15.55
C LYS A 90 -0.02 -15.47 16.60
N CYS A 91 -1.15 -15.99 16.17
CA CYS A 91 -2.38 -16.08 16.93
C CYS A 91 -2.75 -17.53 17.23
N ARG A 92 -3.35 -17.77 18.40
CA ARG A 92 -3.97 -19.08 18.67
C ARG A 92 -5.14 -19.30 17.70
N ASN A 93 -6.03 -18.34 17.54
CA ASN A 93 -7.06 -18.36 16.50
C ASN A 93 -7.16 -16.96 15.94
N ILE A 94 -7.56 -16.83 14.67
CA ILE A 94 -7.87 -15.56 14.05
C ILE A 94 -9.39 -15.48 13.88
N TRP A 95 -9.99 -14.44 14.42
CA TRP A 95 -11.43 -14.17 14.29
C TRP A 95 -11.75 -13.58 12.93
N GLY A 96 -12.98 -13.77 12.43
CA GLY A 96 -13.43 -13.20 11.17
C GLY A 96 -12.95 -13.93 9.91
N THR A 97 -12.22 -15.04 10.03
CA THR A 97 -11.92 -15.92 8.89
C THR A 97 -13.03 -16.97 8.70
N GLN A 98 -13.34 -17.32 7.46
CA GLN A 98 -14.37 -18.34 7.16
C GLN A 98 -13.93 -19.76 7.55
N ASN A 99 -12.63 -20.02 7.56
CA ASN A 99 -12.06 -21.32 7.89
C ASN A 99 -11.34 -21.31 9.23
N HIS A 100 -11.41 -22.42 9.95
CA HIS A 100 -10.53 -22.68 11.09
C HIS A 100 -9.13 -23.03 10.60
N GLY A 101 -8.09 -22.55 11.27
CA GLY A 101 -6.70 -22.93 10.99
C GLY A 101 -5.75 -21.76 10.68
N HIS A 102 -6.26 -20.56 10.43
CA HIS A 102 -5.39 -19.38 10.33
C HIS A 102 -4.75 -19.08 11.71
N ARG A 103 -3.42 -18.97 11.72
CA ARG A 103 -2.60 -18.73 12.92
C ARG A 103 -1.65 -17.54 12.76
N HIS A 104 -1.60 -16.95 11.57
CA HIS A 104 -0.68 -15.86 11.25
C HIS A 104 -1.46 -14.74 10.59
N ILE A 105 -1.34 -13.52 11.11
CA ILE A 105 -1.99 -12.33 10.58
C ILE A 105 -0.95 -11.27 10.27
N PHE A 106 -1.10 -10.63 9.13
CA PHE A 106 -0.24 -9.56 8.64
C PHE A 106 -1.12 -8.38 8.23
N VAL A 107 -0.80 -7.20 8.74
CA VAL A 107 -1.56 -5.98 8.56
C VAL A 107 -0.59 -4.91 8.07
N CYS A 108 -0.93 -4.18 7.01
CA CYS A 108 -0.20 -3.00 6.58
C CYS A 108 -1.14 -1.80 6.58
N HIS A 109 -0.72 -0.72 7.21
CA HIS A 109 -1.40 0.58 7.21
C HIS A 109 -0.70 1.53 6.22
N TYR A 110 -1.50 2.34 5.52
CA TYR A 110 -1.08 3.17 4.39
C TYR A 110 -1.53 4.62 4.57
N ASN A 111 -0.64 5.59 4.35
CA ASN A 111 -0.97 7.01 4.46
C ASN A 111 -0.38 7.81 3.28
N PRO A 112 -1.13 8.74 2.66
CA PRO A 112 -2.61 8.86 2.72
C PRO A 112 -3.31 7.56 2.33
N GLN A 113 -4.54 7.38 2.82
CA GLN A 113 -5.36 6.22 2.44
C GLN A 113 -5.60 6.18 0.93
N GLY A 114 -5.56 4.98 0.36
CA GLY A 114 -6.05 4.75 -0.98
C GLY A 114 -7.54 4.38 -1.00
N ASN A 115 -7.97 3.75 -2.09
CA ASN A 115 -9.32 3.21 -2.26
C ASN A 115 -10.45 4.22 -2.03
N THR A 116 -10.19 5.50 -2.33
CA THR A 116 -11.16 6.57 -2.10
C THR A 116 -12.27 6.55 -3.14
N VAL A 117 -13.49 6.81 -2.67
CA VAL A 117 -14.69 6.97 -3.51
C VAL A 117 -15.36 8.30 -3.17
N TYR A 118 -15.96 8.96 -4.16
CA TYR A 118 -16.85 10.08 -3.90
C TYR A 118 -18.31 9.64 -4.07
N VAL A 119 -19.15 10.09 -3.13
CA VAL A 119 -20.57 9.80 -3.13
C VAL A 119 -21.29 10.98 -3.76
N THR A 120 -22.10 10.71 -4.77
CA THR A 120 -22.98 11.69 -5.38
C THR A 120 -24.43 11.22 -5.25
N ARG A 121 -25.37 12.09 -5.59
CA ARG A 121 -26.79 11.72 -5.73
C ARG A 121 -27.00 10.57 -6.74
N ASN A 122 -26.09 10.41 -7.70
CA ASN A 122 -26.19 9.42 -8.78
C ASN A 122 -25.35 8.16 -8.54
N GLY A 123 -24.77 8.00 -7.33
CA GLY A 123 -24.01 6.80 -6.95
C GLY A 123 -22.60 7.08 -6.47
N PHE A 124 -21.83 6.00 -6.33
CA PHE A 124 -20.44 6.00 -5.89
C PHE A 124 -19.50 5.97 -7.09
N PHE A 125 -18.46 6.79 -7.04
CA PHE A 125 -17.44 6.84 -8.07
C PHE A 125 -16.07 6.60 -7.44
N ALA A 126 -15.39 5.55 -7.90
CA ALA A 126 -14.05 5.24 -7.44
C ALA A 126 -13.03 6.20 -8.08
N ILE A 127 -12.18 6.77 -7.24
CA ILE A 127 -11.06 7.57 -7.70
C ILE A 127 -9.99 6.61 -8.26
N PRO A 128 -9.43 6.91 -9.44
CA PRO A 128 -8.25 6.23 -9.97
C PRO A 128 -7.09 6.22 -8.96
N ALA A 129 -6.54 5.03 -8.67
CA ALA A 129 -5.32 4.85 -7.91
C ALA A 129 -4.11 5.49 -8.58
N PHE A 130 -4.06 5.50 -9.90
CA PHE A 130 -2.98 6.11 -10.67
C PHE A 130 -3.47 6.55 -12.05
N THR A 131 -2.71 7.44 -12.66
CA THR A 131 -2.91 7.86 -14.05
C THR A 131 -2.02 7.02 -14.97
N TRP A 132 -2.59 6.54 -16.07
CA TRP A 132 -1.82 5.87 -17.11
C TRP A 132 -0.88 6.86 -17.80
N ALA A 133 0.39 6.50 -17.93
CA ALA A 133 1.39 7.37 -18.57
C ALA A 133 1.12 7.57 -20.07
N GLY A 134 0.50 6.60 -20.75
CA GLY A 134 0.42 6.60 -22.21
C GLY A 134 1.84 6.60 -22.79
N ASP A 135 2.11 7.56 -23.69
CA ASP A 135 3.43 7.74 -24.30
C ASP A 135 4.39 8.61 -23.46
N LYS A 136 3.94 9.12 -22.30
CA LYS A 136 4.78 9.96 -21.46
C LYS A 136 5.89 9.14 -20.79
N PRO A 137 7.10 9.72 -20.61
CA PRO A 137 8.15 9.07 -19.84
C PRO A 137 7.73 8.89 -18.38
N ARG A 138 8.38 7.95 -17.69
CA ARG A 138 8.22 7.78 -16.24
C ARG A 138 8.53 9.11 -15.54
N CYS A 139 7.85 9.38 -14.42
CA CYS A 139 8.01 10.62 -13.64
C CYS A 139 7.62 11.93 -14.35
N SER A 140 6.99 11.87 -15.52
CA SER A 140 6.52 13.06 -16.27
C SER A 140 5.52 13.93 -15.49
N ASP A 141 4.78 13.34 -14.56
CA ASP A 141 3.76 14.02 -13.75
C ASP A 141 4.12 13.97 -12.24
N CYS A 142 5.41 14.08 -11.88
CA CYS A 142 5.80 14.18 -10.46
C CYS A 142 5.30 15.49 -9.82
N PRO A 143 4.77 15.45 -8.59
CA PRO A 143 4.25 16.65 -7.94
C PRO A 143 5.39 17.55 -7.46
N SER A 144 5.11 18.84 -7.31
CA SER A 144 6.11 19.86 -6.95
C SER A 144 6.80 19.63 -5.61
N ASN A 145 6.13 18.94 -4.67
CA ASN A 145 6.68 18.57 -3.38
C ASN A 145 7.51 17.26 -3.41
N ALA A 146 7.54 16.54 -4.54
CA ALA A 146 8.35 15.34 -4.75
C ALA A 146 8.86 15.27 -6.21
N PRO A 147 9.70 16.23 -6.64
CA PRO A 147 10.03 16.43 -8.06
C PRO A 147 11.10 15.48 -8.60
N ALA A 148 11.84 14.76 -7.74
CA ALA A 148 12.90 13.87 -8.18
C ALA A 148 12.35 12.51 -8.61
N CYS A 149 13.09 11.81 -9.49
CA CYS A 149 12.69 10.52 -10.04
C CYS A 149 13.73 9.45 -9.74
N SER A 150 13.29 8.30 -9.24
CA SER A 150 14.11 7.11 -9.09
C SER A 150 13.33 5.89 -9.55
N GLN A 151 13.83 5.18 -10.57
CA GLN A 151 13.20 3.98 -11.15
C GLN A 151 11.73 4.17 -11.56
N GLY A 152 11.31 5.40 -11.88
CA GLY A 152 9.95 5.76 -12.24
C GLY A 152 9.03 6.14 -11.07
N LEU A 153 9.57 6.31 -9.87
CA LEU A 153 8.87 6.76 -8.68
C LEU A 153 9.32 8.18 -8.30
N CYS A 154 8.33 9.02 -7.99
CA CYS A 154 8.52 10.40 -7.60
C CYS A 154 8.87 10.50 -6.12
N PHE A 155 9.92 11.24 -5.77
CA PHE A 155 10.31 11.41 -4.36
C PHE A 155 10.79 12.83 -4.08
N ALA A 156 10.70 13.22 -2.81
CA ALA A 156 11.30 14.44 -2.30
C ALA A 156 12.72 14.14 -1.84
N PRO A 157 13.77 14.71 -2.47
CA PRO A 157 15.11 14.62 -1.91
C PRO A 157 15.11 15.31 -0.55
N SER A 158 15.15 14.55 0.54
CA SER A 158 15.41 15.15 1.84
C SER A 158 16.85 15.67 1.86
N LEU A 159 17.06 16.84 2.48
CA LEU A 159 18.40 17.35 2.76
C LEU A 159 19.19 16.43 3.71
N SER A 160 18.53 15.47 4.39
CA SER A 160 19.15 14.54 5.34
C SER A 160 19.61 13.21 4.72
N TRP A 161 19.23 12.86 3.49
CA TRP A 161 19.69 11.59 2.88
C TRP A 161 21.19 11.57 2.57
N LYS A 162 21.85 12.75 2.53
CA LYS A 162 23.33 12.84 2.47
C LYS A 162 24.04 12.33 3.74
N GLU A 163 23.34 12.22 4.86
CA GLU A 163 23.92 11.73 6.13
C GLU A 163 23.70 10.23 6.33
N VAL A 164 22.73 9.63 5.63
CA VAL A 164 22.32 8.22 5.82
C VAL A 164 23.09 7.27 4.89
N ASP A 165 23.53 7.75 3.73
CA ASP A 165 24.37 6.98 2.82
C ASP A 165 25.30 7.92 2.02
N PRO A 166 26.57 8.07 2.44
CA PRO A 166 27.53 8.93 1.75
C PRO A 166 27.96 8.39 0.37
N ASP A 167 27.60 7.15 0.02
CA ASP A 167 27.94 6.52 -1.26
C ASP A 167 26.75 6.49 -2.25
N LEU A 168 25.55 6.93 -1.85
CA LEU A 168 24.43 7.17 -2.77
C LEU A 168 24.65 8.46 -3.57
N ASP A 169 25.46 8.31 -4.62
CA ASP A 169 25.80 9.38 -5.53
C ASP A 169 24.56 9.80 -6.34
N ALA A 170 24.14 11.06 -6.20
CA ALA A 170 23.00 11.64 -6.93
C ALA A 170 23.17 11.57 -8.46
N ASN A 171 24.41 11.32 -8.93
CA ASN A 171 24.74 11.12 -10.33
C ASN A 171 24.49 9.69 -10.86
N GLN A 172 24.31 8.67 -9.99
CA GLN A 172 23.96 7.32 -10.43
C GLN A 172 22.45 7.12 -10.68
N LEU A 173 21.61 8.04 -10.19
CA LEU A 173 20.16 8.03 -10.46
C LEU A 173 19.78 8.64 -11.82
N GLY A 174 20.77 9.15 -12.58
CA GLY A 174 20.56 9.80 -13.88
C GLY A 174 20.97 8.98 -15.09
N GLN A 175 21.46 7.75 -14.94
CA GLN A 175 21.88 6.90 -16.06
C GLN A 175 21.56 5.42 -15.78
N ASN A 176 20.33 5.02 -16.14
CA ASN A 176 19.95 3.77 -16.83
C ASN A 176 18.43 3.55 -16.73
#